data_AF-A0A3D5KCE5-F1
#
_entry.id   AF-A0A3D5KCE5-F1
#
_cell.length_a   1.000
_cell.length_b   1.000
_cell.length_c   1.000
_cell.angle_alpha   90.00
_cell.angle_beta   90.00
_cell.angle_gamma   90.00
#
_symmetry.space_group_name_H-M   'P 1'
#
loop_
_entity.id
_entity.type
_entity.pdbx_description
1 polymer ?
#
loop_
_entity_poly.entity_id
_entity_poly.type
_entity_poly.pdbx_seq_one_letter_code
_entity_poly.pdbx_strand_id
1 'polypeptide(L)'
;MKSRIGLLDRKIRVVSENAKNEDEWIKWTVRAFQSVYGYEFQGDNLLLARENLLHTFIDNVRDKLKREPSLKELKRIATIISWNLWQMDGLTFAIPFSELREEYQQMSLFENLEDLKEKPEDKYCKIKNWRSNIILEYRTLLEGRKNG
;
A
#
# COMPACT_ATOMS: atom_id res chain seq x y z
N MET A 1 -24.28 -5.58 -0.55
CA MET A 1 -22.99 -5.28 -1.21
C MET A 1 -22.93 -5.67 -2.71
N LYS A 2 -24.05 -5.77 -3.44
CA LYS A 2 -24.07 -6.38 -4.80
C LYS A 2 -23.67 -5.45 -5.97
N SER A 3 -23.61 -4.13 -5.75
CA SER A 3 -23.34 -3.13 -6.80
C SER A 3 -21.95 -2.47 -6.76
N ARG A 4 -21.11 -2.77 -5.76
CA ARG A 4 -19.74 -2.21 -5.71
C ARG A 4 -18.85 -2.90 -6.75
N ILE A 5 -18.12 -2.11 -7.54
CA ILE A 5 -17.26 -2.57 -8.65
C ILE A 5 -15.81 -2.09 -8.42
N GLY A 6 -15.26 -2.30 -7.22
CA GLY A 6 -13.84 -2.10 -6.95
C GLY A 6 -12.99 -3.31 -7.35
N LEU A 7 -11.68 -3.11 -7.58
CA LEU A 7 -10.73 -4.19 -7.86
C LEU A 7 -10.72 -5.24 -6.73
N LEU A 8 -10.72 -4.77 -5.48
CA LEU A 8 -10.77 -5.65 -4.31
C LEU A 8 -12.12 -6.37 -4.22
N ASP A 9 -13.24 -5.69 -4.44
CA ASP A 9 -14.58 -6.31 -4.40
C ASP A 9 -14.70 -7.47 -5.39
N ARG A 10 -14.14 -7.32 -6.60
CA ARG A 10 -14.09 -8.40 -7.61
C ARG A 10 -13.29 -9.61 -7.11
N LYS A 11 -12.13 -9.37 -6.48
CA LYS A 11 -11.30 -10.46 -5.91
C LYS A 11 -12.03 -11.17 -4.78
N ILE A 12 -12.61 -10.43 -3.82
CA ILE A 12 -13.32 -11.02 -2.69
C ILE A 12 -14.55 -11.79 -3.18
N ARG A 13 -15.26 -11.32 -4.19
CA ARG A 13 -16.37 -12.07 -4.81
C ARG A 13 -15.92 -13.45 -5.31
N VAL A 14 -14.85 -13.50 -6.10
CA VAL A 14 -14.30 -14.77 -6.61
C VAL A 14 -13.88 -15.68 -5.46
N VAL A 15 -13.24 -15.14 -4.41
CA VAL A 15 -12.91 -15.90 -3.21
C VAL A 15 -14.17 -16.46 -2.54
N SER A 16 -15.21 -15.65 -2.38
CA SER A 16 -16.49 -16.04 -1.79
C SER A 16 -17.24 -17.10 -2.61
N GLU A 17 -17.06 -17.13 -3.92
CA GLU A 17 -17.68 -18.13 -4.80
C GLU A 17 -16.94 -19.48 -4.75
N ASN A 18 -15.63 -19.49 -4.50
CA ASN A 18 -14.80 -20.70 -4.65
C ASN A 18 -14.29 -21.30 -3.32
N ALA A 19 -14.24 -20.54 -2.23
CA ALA A 19 -13.76 -21.04 -0.95
C ALA A 19 -14.75 -22.05 -0.34
N LYS A 20 -14.22 -23.21 0.08
CA LYS A 20 -15.02 -24.32 0.62
C LYS A 20 -15.33 -24.19 2.10
N ASN A 21 -14.51 -23.44 2.83
CA ASN A 21 -14.64 -23.23 4.26
C ASN A 21 -14.08 -21.85 4.67
N GLU A 22 -14.28 -21.51 5.94
CA GLU A 22 -13.88 -20.23 6.52
C GLU A 22 -12.37 -20.00 6.47
N ASP A 23 -11.56 -20.99 6.80
CA ASP A 23 -10.09 -20.87 6.81
C ASP A 23 -9.55 -20.57 5.40
N GLU A 24 -10.08 -21.27 4.40
CA GLU A 24 -9.75 -21.02 2.99
C GLU A 24 -10.21 -19.62 2.56
N TRP A 25 -11.42 -19.22 2.95
CA TRP A 25 -11.94 -17.90 2.63
C TRP A 25 -11.07 -16.79 3.24
N ILE A 26 -10.73 -16.87 4.53
CA ILE A 26 -9.87 -15.90 5.21
C ILE A 26 -8.48 -15.86 4.56
N LYS A 27 -7.88 -17.03 4.27
CA LYS A 27 -6.58 -17.13 3.61
C LYS A 27 -6.57 -16.37 2.28
N TRP A 28 -7.56 -16.62 1.42
CA TRP A 28 -7.61 -16.00 0.10
C TRP A 28 -8.07 -14.56 0.12
N THR A 29 -8.95 -14.17 1.03
CA THR A 29 -9.30 -12.76 1.28
C THR A 29 -8.07 -11.97 1.70
N VAL A 30 -7.26 -12.48 2.64
CA VAL A 30 -5.98 -11.84 3.00
C VAL A 30 -5.07 -11.70 1.78
N ARG A 31 -4.97 -12.72 0.92
CA ARG A 31 -4.18 -12.65 -0.32
C ARG A 31 -4.73 -11.60 -1.29
N ALA A 32 -6.05 -11.43 -1.38
CA ALA A 32 -6.66 -10.38 -2.18
C ALA A 32 -6.23 -8.99 -1.70
N PHE A 33 -6.32 -8.71 -0.39
CA PHE A 33 -5.84 -7.46 0.19
C PHE A 33 -4.34 -7.22 -0.07
N GLN A 34 -3.50 -8.24 0.14
CA GLN A 34 -2.06 -8.16 -0.12
C GLN A 34 -1.73 -7.82 -1.58
N SER A 35 -2.63 -8.12 -2.52
CA SER A 35 -2.42 -7.93 -3.96
C SER A 35 -2.92 -6.59 -4.51
N VAL A 36 -3.56 -5.76 -3.69
CA VAL A 36 -4.12 -4.46 -4.11
C VAL A 36 -3.26 -3.37 -3.49
N TYR A 37 -2.63 -2.57 -4.34
CA TYR A 37 -1.80 -1.44 -3.97
C TYR A 37 -2.36 -0.16 -4.60
N GLY A 38 -2.07 0.99 -4.00
CA GLY A 38 -2.45 2.29 -4.52
C GLY A 38 -1.74 3.41 -3.77
N TYR A 39 -1.65 4.58 -4.39
CA TYR A 39 -1.12 5.76 -3.74
C TYR A 39 -2.04 6.96 -3.98
N GLU A 40 -1.91 7.96 -3.11
CA GLU A 40 -2.63 9.22 -3.20
C GLU A 40 -1.68 10.37 -2.84
N PHE A 41 -1.87 11.56 -3.41
CA PHE A 41 -0.93 12.67 -3.27
C PHE A 41 -1.23 13.57 -2.06
N GLN A 42 -2.50 13.94 -1.82
CA GLN A 42 -2.88 14.96 -0.84
C GLN A 42 -2.95 14.44 0.61
N GLY A 43 -3.27 13.17 0.81
CA GLY A 43 -3.33 12.45 2.09
C GLY A 43 -4.70 12.40 2.76
N ASP A 44 -5.59 13.35 2.50
CA ASP A 44 -6.96 13.39 3.05
C ASP A 44 -7.83 12.23 2.54
N ASN A 45 -7.76 11.97 1.24
CA ASN A 45 -8.46 10.85 0.59
C ASN A 45 -7.85 9.50 1.00
N LEU A 46 -6.60 9.48 1.45
CA LEU A 46 -5.92 8.25 1.87
C LEU A 46 -6.57 7.64 3.11
N LEU A 47 -6.91 8.46 4.11
CA LEU A 47 -7.55 7.97 5.33
C LEU A 47 -8.91 7.33 5.01
N LEU A 48 -9.74 8.03 4.24
CA LEU A 48 -11.04 7.53 3.79
C LEU A 48 -10.90 6.24 2.97
N ALA A 49 -9.92 6.16 2.07
CA ALA A 49 -9.67 4.95 1.29
C ALA A 49 -9.32 3.76 2.19
N ARG A 50 -8.45 3.95 3.18
CA ARG A 50 -8.06 2.90 4.13
C ARG A 50 -9.23 2.44 5.00
N GLU A 51 -10.03 3.38 5.49
CA GLU A 51 -11.24 3.07 6.26
C GLU A 51 -12.25 2.27 5.43
N ASN A 52 -12.50 2.71 4.20
CA ASN A 52 -13.40 2.02 3.27
C ASN A 52 -12.94 0.58 2.97
N LEU A 53 -11.64 0.35 2.80
CA LEU A 53 -11.11 -1.01 2.61
C LEU A 53 -11.28 -1.88 3.87
N LEU A 54 -11.12 -1.30 5.06
CA LEU A 54 -11.32 -2.03 6.31
C LEU A 54 -12.80 -2.38 6.53
N HIS A 55 -13.71 -1.43 6.26
CA HIS A 55 -15.16 -1.68 6.27
C HIS A 55 -15.56 -2.75 5.26
N THR A 56 -14.97 -2.73 4.05
CA THR A 56 -15.17 -3.80 3.06
C THR A 56 -14.81 -5.18 3.62
N PHE A 57 -13.73 -5.31 4.41
CA PHE A 57 -13.41 -6.58 5.07
C PHE A 57 -14.48 -6.98 6.09
N ILE A 58 -14.87 -6.05 6.96
CA ILE A 58 -15.88 -6.27 8.01
C ILE A 58 -17.20 -6.72 7.40
N ASP A 59 -17.70 -6.00 6.40
CA ASP A 59 -18.97 -6.31 5.72
C ASP A 59 -18.93 -7.70 5.07
N ASN A 60 -17.82 -8.07 4.44
CA ASN A 60 -17.70 -9.40 3.84
C ASN A 60 -17.59 -10.53 4.88
N VAL A 61 -16.94 -10.29 6.02
CA VAL A 61 -16.92 -11.27 7.13
C VAL A 61 -18.34 -11.48 7.67
N ARG A 62 -19.07 -10.40 7.91
CA ARG A 62 -20.48 -10.46 8.34
C ARG A 62 -21.35 -11.17 7.32
N ASP A 63 -21.19 -10.87 6.03
CA ASP A 63 -22.03 -11.47 4.99
C ASP A 63 -21.68 -12.93 4.70
N LYS A 64 -20.38 -13.27 4.57
CA LYS A 64 -19.96 -14.62 4.18
C LYS A 64 -19.86 -15.58 5.35
N LEU A 65 -19.35 -15.12 6.49
CA LEU A 65 -19.05 -15.97 7.66
C LEU A 65 -20.10 -15.83 8.77
N LYS A 66 -21.04 -14.88 8.65
CA LYS A 66 -22.14 -14.66 9.61
C LYS A 66 -21.67 -14.44 11.05
N ARG A 67 -20.49 -13.81 11.20
CA ARG A 67 -19.91 -13.40 12.49
C ARG A 67 -19.22 -12.05 12.37
N GLU A 68 -18.79 -11.49 13.50
CA GLU A 68 -17.88 -10.34 13.51
C GLU A 68 -16.42 -10.80 13.28
N PRO A 69 -15.58 -9.95 12.65
CA PRO A 69 -14.15 -10.19 12.61
C PRO A 69 -13.54 -10.05 14.00
N SER A 70 -12.61 -10.94 14.33
CA SER A 70 -11.81 -10.84 15.53
C SER A 70 -10.84 -9.66 15.47
N LEU A 71 -10.39 -9.17 16.62
CA LEU A 71 -9.36 -8.13 16.70
C LEU A 71 -8.06 -8.52 15.98
N LYS A 72 -7.72 -9.81 15.99
CA LYS A 72 -6.54 -10.34 15.28
C LYS A 72 -6.68 -10.21 13.76
N GLU A 73 -7.85 -10.51 13.22
CA GLU A 73 -8.15 -10.35 11.79
C GLU A 73 -8.13 -8.88 11.39
N LEU A 74 -8.78 -8.01 12.18
CA LEU A 74 -8.80 -6.57 11.94
C LEU A 74 -7.39 -5.97 11.92
N LYS A 75 -6.56 -6.28 12.93
CA LYS A 75 -5.16 -5.81 12.99
C LYS A 75 -4.35 -6.28 11.79
N ARG A 76 -4.55 -7.53 11.35
CA ARG A 76 -3.86 -8.09 10.18
C ARG A 76 -4.23 -7.34 8.90
N ILE A 77 -5.53 -7.12 8.65
CA ILE A 77 -6.01 -6.42 7.47
C ILE A 77 -5.62 -4.94 7.49
N ALA A 78 -5.78 -4.26 8.63
CA ALA A 78 -5.34 -2.88 8.81
C ALA A 78 -3.84 -2.72 8.52
N THR A 79 -3.01 -3.65 9.00
CA THR A 79 -1.56 -3.66 8.71
C THR A 79 -1.29 -3.78 7.21
N ILE A 80 -2.04 -4.65 6.51
CA ILE A 80 -1.89 -4.80 5.05
C ILE A 80 -2.28 -3.51 4.33
N ILE A 81 -3.43 -2.94 4.68
CA ILE A 81 -3.93 -1.69 4.11
C ILE A 81 -2.93 -0.55 4.32
N SER A 82 -2.34 -0.42 5.51
CA SER A 82 -1.36 0.63 5.81
C SER A 82 -0.08 0.53 4.97
N TRP A 83 0.36 -0.68 4.62
CA TRP A 83 1.49 -0.90 3.72
C TRP A 83 1.14 -0.77 2.24
N ASN A 84 -0.12 -1.04 1.88
CA ASN A 84 -0.56 -1.16 0.49
C ASN A 84 -1.16 0.13 -0.08
N LEU A 85 -1.71 0.99 0.77
CA LEU A 85 -2.15 2.32 0.40
C LEU A 85 -1.26 3.34 1.10
N TRP A 86 -0.50 4.14 0.37
CA TRP A 86 0.43 5.13 0.94
C TRP A 86 0.32 6.48 0.24
N GLN A 87 0.96 7.50 0.81
CA GLN A 87 1.02 8.82 0.22
C GLN A 87 2.28 8.95 -0.65
N MET A 88 2.15 9.38 -1.91
CA MET A 88 3.28 9.44 -2.85
C MET A 88 3.06 10.46 -3.97
N ASP A 89 4.15 11.11 -4.37
CA ASP A 89 4.22 11.85 -5.62
C ASP A 89 4.42 10.89 -6.80
N GLY A 90 3.45 10.87 -7.72
CA GLY A 90 3.46 9.97 -8.87
C GLY A 90 4.51 10.30 -9.94
N LEU A 91 5.06 11.51 -9.94
CA LEU A 91 6.13 11.92 -10.86
C LEU A 91 7.50 11.51 -10.33
N THR A 92 7.70 11.62 -9.02
CA THR A 92 9.01 11.46 -8.41
C THR A 92 9.19 10.17 -7.60
N PHE A 93 8.09 9.48 -7.31
CA PHE A 93 8.02 8.28 -6.47
C PHE A 93 8.48 8.51 -5.01
N ALA A 94 8.59 9.77 -4.60
CA ALA A 94 8.95 10.19 -3.25
C ALA A 94 7.71 10.59 -2.44
N ILE A 95 7.94 10.84 -1.15
CA ILE A 95 6.92 11.41 -0.27
C ILE A 95 6.54 12.80 -0.81
N PRO A 96 5.24 13.16 -0.92
CA PRO A 96 4.85 14.48 -1.42
C PRO A 96 5.47 15.61 -0.60
N PHE A 97 5.87 16.68 -1.28
CA PHE A 97 6.56 17.81 -0.67
C PHE A 97 7.86 17.45 0.06
N SER A 98 8.33 16.20 -0.01
CA SER A 98 9.72 15.93 0.31
C SER A 98 10.54 16.70 -0.70
N GLU A 99 11.45 17.51 -0.20
CA GLU A 99 12.39 18.20 -1.05
C GLU A 99 13.22 17.12 -1.76
N LEU A 100 12.81 16.71 -2.95
CA LEU A 100 13.75 16.34 -3.99
C LEU A 100 14.43 17.64 -4.40
N ARG A 101 15.17 18.23 -3.47
CA ARG A 101 16.35 18.96 -3.83
C ARG A 101 17.19 17.91 -4.57
N GLU A 102 17.03 17.84 -5.89
CA GLU A 102 18.22 18.12 -6.69
C GLU A 102 18.85 19.30 -6.00
N GLU A 103 20.04 19.08 -5.46
CA GLU A 103 20.88 20.13 -4.94
C GLU A 103 20.98 21.23 -6.01
N TYR A 104 20.02 22.15 -6.05
CA TYR A 104 20.35 23.56 -6.01
C TYR A 104 20.96 23.79 -4.63
N GLN A 105 22.12 23.17 -4.41
CA GLN A 105 23.19 23.82 -3.70
C GLN A 105 23.35 25.14 -4.44
N GLN A 106 22.70 26.17 -3.93
CA GLN A 106 23.28 27.49 -4.06
C GLN A 106 24.70 27.31 -3.50
N MET A 107 25.70 27.27 -4.39
CA MET A 107 27.09 27.18 -3.97
C MET A 107 27.38 28.41 -3.12
N SER A 108 27.21 28.27 -1.82
CA SER A 108 27.84 29.15 -0.86
C SER A 108 29.34 28.97 -1.08
N LEU A 109 30.03 30.06 -1.43
CA LEU A 109 31.49 30.09 -1.62
C LEU A 109 32.29 29.60 -0.39
N PHE A 110 31.63 29.33 0.73
CA PHE A 110 32.23 29.00 2.03
C PHE A 110 31.51 27.87 2.81
N GLU A 111 30.86 26.90 2.14
CA GLU A 111 30.35 25.71 2.83
C GLU A 111 31.38 24.57 2.85
N ASN A 112 31.63 24.01 4.03
CA ASN A 112 32.59 22.94 4.27
C ASN A 112 32.20 21.67 3.48
N LEU A 113 33.16 21.13 2.73
CA LEU A 113 33.03 19.92 1.89
C LEU A 113 32.65 18.63 2.66
N GLU A 114 32.56 18.66 3.99
CA GLU A 114 32.28 17.49 4.82
C GLU A 114 30.78 17.24 5.07
N ASP A 115 29.91 18.23 4.86
CA ASP A 115 28.45 18.12 5.13
C ASP A 115 27.63 17.48 3.98
N LEU A 116 28.29 17.11 2.87
CA LEU A 116 27.68 16.57 1.65
C LEU A 116 27.30 15.07 1.68
N LYS A 117 27.11 14.47 2.86
CA LYS A 117 26.96 13.00 3.01
C LYS A 117 25.59 12.51 3.50
N GLU A 118 24.54 13.33 3.47
CA GLU A 118 23.19 12.79 3.66
C GLU A 118 22.67 12.21 2.34
N LYS A 119 22.87 10.91 2.15
CA LYS A 119 22.28 10.19 1.02
C LYS A 119 20.76 10.39 0.99
N PRO A 120 20.16 10.78 -0.15
CA PRO A 120 18.71 10.98 -0.29
C PRO A 120 17.87 9.68 -0.25
N GLU A 121 18.40 8.57 0.28
CA GLU A 121 17.77 7.24 0.29
C GLU A 121 16.43 7.20 1.07
N ASP A 122 16.22 8.10 2.04
CA ASP A 122 15.00 8.10 2.86
C ASP A 122 13.80 8.88 2.26
N LYS A 123 13.93 9.44 1.06
CA LYS A 123 12.84 10.21 0.42
C LYS A 123 11.88 9.35 -0.41
N TYR A 124 12.36 8.22 -0.93
CA TYR A 124 11.57 7.35 -1.80
C TYR A 124 10.58 6.49 -1.01
N CYS A 125 9.35 6.35 -1.54
CA CYS A 125 8.33 5.57 -0.87
C CYS A 125 8.67 4.08 -0.90
N LYS A 126 8.55 3.45 0.27
CA LYS A 126 8.79 2.01 0.48
C LYS A 126 7.46 1.26 0.48
N ILE A 127 7.42 0.09 -0.15
CA ILE A 127 6.28 -0.82 -0.15
C ILE A 127 6.70 -2.21 0.33
N LYS A 128 5.73 -2.99 0.81
CA LYS A 128 5.95 -4.37 1.21
C LYS A 128 5.57 -5.33 0.09
N ASN A 129 6.50 -6.18 -0.35
CA ASN A 129 6.18 -7.35 -1.15
C ASN A 129 5.76 -8.50 -0.22
N TRP A 130 4.47 -8.82 -0.20
CA TRP A 130 3.93 -9.87 0.68
C TRP A 130 4.31 -11.30 0.28
N ARG A 131 4.76 -11.52 -0.95
CA ARG A 131 5.13 -12.86 -1.44
C ARG A 131 6.54 -13.23 -1.00
N SER A 132 7.50 -12.32 -1.15
CA SER A 132 8.88 -12.50 -0.70
C SER A 132 9.14 -12.00 0.73
N ASN A 133 8.17 -11.29 1.33
CA ASN A 133 8.27 -10.67 2.65
C ASN A 133 9.45 -9.69 2.79
N ILE A 134 9.75 -8.94 1.71
CA ILE A 134 10.76 -7.89 1.71
C ILE A 134 10.10 -6.52 1.58
N ILE A 135 10.79 -5.49 2.09
CA ILE A 135 10.45 -4.08 1.84
C ILE A 135 11.36 -3.59 0.73
N LEU A 136 10.81 -2.86 -0.22
CA LEU A 136 11.53 -2.32 -1.37
C LEU A 136 11.00 -0.93 -1.72
N GLU A 137 11.79 -0.14 -2.44
CA GLU A 137 11.37 1.18 -2.93
C GLU A 137 10.45 1.02 -4.14
N TYR A 138 9.33 1.76 -4.19
CA TYR A 138 8.36 1.64 -5.28
C TYR A 138 8.99 1.85 -6.67
N ARG A 139 9.93 2.80 -6.79
CA ARG A 139 10.61 3.12 -8.06
C ARG A 139 11.35 1.94 -8.68
N THR A 140 11.89 1.01 -7.89
CA THR A 140 12.67 -0.13 -8.43
C THR A 140 11.78 -1.11 -9.19
N LEU A 141 10.45 -1.08 -8.98
CA LEU A 141 9.50 -1.86 -9.78
C LEU A 141 9.37 -1.35 -11.22
N LEU A 142 9.72 -0.09 -11.48
CA LEU A 142 9.62 0.52 -12.81
C LEU A 142 10.89 0.29 -13.63
N GLU A 143 12.05 0.19 -12.97
CA GLU A 143 13.33 -0.07 -13.61
C GLU A 143 13.38 -1.46 -14.27
N GLY A 144 12.77 -2.46 -13.63
CA GLY A 144 12.65 -3.81 -14.19
C GLY A 144 11.82 -3.91 -15.48
N ARG A 145 11.04 -2.87 -15.85
CA ARG A 145 10.28 -2.82 -17.12
C ARG A 145 11.10 -2.31 -18.31
N LYS A 146 12.25 -1.64 -18.08
CA LYS A 146 13.07 -1.09 -19.17
C LYS A 146 14.03 -2.13 -19.79
N ASN A 147 14.19 -3.28 -19.14
CA ASN A 147 15.16 -4.32 -19.52
C ASN A 147 14.51 -5.60 -20.07
N GLY A 148 13.24 -5.56 -20.49
CA GLY A 148 12.52 -6.67 -21.12
C GLY A 148 11.71 -6.20 -22.30
#